data_AF-A0A7C5AEB4-F1
#
_entry.id   AF-A0A7C5AEB4-F1
#
_cell.length_a   1.000
_cell.length_b   1.000
_cell.length_c   1.000
_cell.angle_alpha   90.00
_cell.angle_beta   90.00
_cell.angle_gamma   90.00
#
_symmetry.space_group_name_H-M   'P 1'
#
loop_
_entity.id
_entity.type
_entity.pdbx_description
1 polymer ?
#
loop_
_entity_poly.entity_id
_entity_poly.type
_entity_poly.pdbx_seq_one_letter_code
_entity_poly.pdbx_strand_id
1 'polypeptide(L)'
;LVLFVVPFTIPAAPVLWFLFTAWMLAVEFSDYPMDNNGLLFREMRTRLRGRRFLAVGFGAMAAFVSTVPMLNLFVVPAGVAGATLMWVEVFRSPDAR
;
A
#
# COMPACT_ATOMS: atom_id res chain seq x y z
N LEU A 1 -11.69 -10.54 16.68
CA LEU A 1 -12.21 -11.64 17.54
C LEU A 1 -11.90 -13.04 17.02
N VAL A 2 -12.04 -13.33 15.72
CA VAL A 2 -11.76 -14.68 15.17
C VAL A 2 -10.25 -15.02 15.08
N LEU A 3 -9.35 -14.03 15.03
CA LEU A 3 -7.90 -14.24 14.92
C LEU A 3 -7.20 -14.74 16.21
N PHE A 4 -7.90 -14.77 17.35
CA PHE A 4 -7.32 -15.11 18.67
C PHE A 4 -7.54 -16.58 19.08
N VAL A 5 -8.21 -17.39 18.26
CA VAL A 5 -8.63 -18.77 18.62
C VAL A 5 -7.56 -19.83 18.28
N VAL A 6 -6.49 -19.49 17.55
CA VAL A 6 -5.45 -20.46 17.14
C VAL A 6 -4.15 -20.22 17.93
N PRO A 7 -3.79 -21.07 18.91
CA PRO A 7 -2.66 -20.82 19.81
C PRO A 7 -1.28 -20.86 19.12
N PHE A 8 -1.18 -21.41 17.91
CA PHE A 8 0.07 -21.48 17.13
C PHE A 8 0.40 -20.23 16.30
N THR A 9 -0.54 -19.30 16.10
CA THR A 9 -0.32 -18.10 15.26
C THR A 9 0.11 -16.87 16.06
N ILE A 10 0.15 -16.94 17.40
CA ILE A 10 0.39 -15.78 18.27
C ILE A 10 1.70 -15.01 17.97
N PRO A 11 2.87 -15.65 17.72
CA PRO A 11 4.07 -14.90 17.37
C PRO A 11 4.07 -14.38 15.92
N ALA A 12 3.37 -15.06 15.01
CA ALA A 12 3.28 -14.65 13.60
C ALA A 12 2.20 -13.58 13.37
N ALA A 13 1.22 -13.48 14.26
CA ALA A 13 0.07 -12.59 14.12
C ALA A 13 0.45 -11.10 13.97
N PRO A 14 1.38 -10.53 14.77
CA PRO A 14 1.81 -9.14 14.58
C PRO A 14 2.47 -8.90 13.22
N VAL A 15 3.27 -9.87 12.73
CA VAL A 15 3.95 -9.76 11.44
C VAL A 15 2.95 -9.83 10.29
N LEU A 16 2.01 -10.79 10.33
CA LEU A 16 0.94 -10.87 9.32
C LEU A 16 0.05 -9.62 9.35
N TRP A 17 -0.28 -9.12 10.54
CA TRP A 17 -1.07 -7.90 10.70
C TRP A 17 -0.36 -6.67 10.14
N PHE A 18 0.95 -6.55 10.39
CA PHE A 18 1.77 -5.47 9.82
C PHE A 18 1.83 -5.56 8.29
N LEU A 19 2.11 -6.75 7.74
CA LEU A 19 2.15 -6.95 6.29
C LEU A 19 0.80 -6.66 5.63
N PHE A 20 -0.29 -7.05 6.29
CA PHE A 20 -1.64 -6.75 5.84
C PHE A 20 -1.93 -5.24 5.87
N THR A 21 -1.57 -4.56 6.96
CA THR A 21 -1.70 -3.09 7.08
C THR A 21 -0.88 -2.37 6.02
N ALA A 22 0.37 -2.77 5.82
CA ALA A 22 1.25 -2.22 4.79
C ALA A 22 0.63 -2.41 3.40
N TRP A 23 0.16 -3.62 3.09
CA TRP A 23 -0.52 -3.88 1.82
C TRP A 23 -1.78 -3.00 1.64
N MET A 24 -2.60 -2.87 2.69
CA MET A 24 -3.81 -2.05 2.66
C MET A 24 -3.50 -0.57 2.40
N LEU A 25 -2.52 0.01 3.09
CA LEU A 25 -2.10 1.40 2.86
C LEU A 25 -1.57 1.62 1.44
N ALA A 26 -0.84 0.65 0.91
CA ALA A 26 -0.36 0.73 -0.47
C ALA A 26 -1.53 0.73 -1.47
N VAL A 27 -2.55 -0.08 -1.24
CA VAL A 27 -3.77 -0.11 -2.05
C VAL A 27 -4.52 1.22 -1.93
N GLU A 28 -4.74 1.72 -0.72
CA GLU A 28 -5.49 2.95 -0.44
C GLU A 28 -4.87 4.18 -1.13
N PHE A 29 -3.56 4.37 -0.98
CA PHE A 29 -2.90 5.51 -1.63
C PHE A 29 -2.75 5.34 -3.15
N SER A 30 -2.63 4.10 -3.64
CA SER A 30 -2.53 3.82 -5.08
C SER A 30 -3.86 3.91 -5.81
N ASP A 31 -4.98 3.80 -5.10
CA ASP A 31 -6.33 3.92 -5.65
C ASP A 31 -6.52 5.29 -6.29
N TYR A 32 -6.14 6.36 -5.58
CA TYR A 32 -6.27 7.74 -6.06
C TYR A 32 -5.67 8.00 -7.46
N PRO A 33 -4.38 7.74 -7.73
CA PRO A 33 -3.81 7.98 -9.06
C PRO A 33 -4.32 6.98 -10.10
N MET A 34 -4.64 5.75 -9.74
CA MET A 34 -5.07 4.72 -10.70
C MET A 34 -6.53 4.89 -11.12
N ASP A 35 -7.42 5.26 -10.19
CA ASP A 35 -8.81 5.63 -10.49
C ASP A 35 -8.87 6.91 -11.33
N ASN A 36 -8.01 7.89 -11.06
CA ASN A 36 -7.89 9.08 -11.92
C ASN A 36 -7.50 8.75 -13.37
N ASN A 37 -6.88 7.60 -13.61
CA ASN A 37 -6.53 7.09 -14.94
C ASN A 37 -7.54 6.05 -15.46
N GLY A 38 -8.70 5.91 -14.81
CA GLY A 38 -9.81 5.07 -15.26
C GLY A 38 -9.60 3.56 -15.09
N LEU A 39 -8.67 3.15 -14.23
CA LEU A 39 -8.42 1.73 -13.98
C LEU A 39 -9.48 1.14 -13.08
N LEU A 40 -9.93 -0.07 -13.39
CA LEU A 40 -10.80 -0.81 -12.50
C LEU A 40 -10.00 -1.25 -11.26
N PHE A 41 -10.61 -1.18 -10.08
CA PHE A 41 -10.02 -1.66 -8.82
C PHE A 41 -9.45 -3.09 -8.89
N ARG A 42 -10.08 -3.97 -9.70
CA ARG A 42 -9.57 -5.33 -9.94
C ARG A 42 -8.23 -5.35 -10.67
N GLU A 43 -8.06 -4.46 -11.64
CA GLU A 43 -6.82 -4.31 -12.41
C GLU A 43 -5.72 -3.68 -11.56
N MET A 44 -6.04 -2.64 -10.79
CA MET A 44 -5.11 -2.05 -9.82
C MET A 44 -4.54 -3.13 -8.89
N ARG A 45 -5.42 -3.88 -8.22
CA ARG A 45 -4.97 -4.94 -7.30
C ARG A 45 -4.11 -5.99 -7.99
N THR A 46 -4.41 -6.31 -9.25
CA THR A 46 -3.61 -7.26 -10.03
C THR A 46 -2.21 -6.72 -10.30
N ARG A 47 -2.08 -5.43 -10.67
CA ARG A 47 -0.78 -4.78 -10.89
C ARG A 47 0.03 -4.65 -9.61
N LEU A 48 -0.59 -4.24 -8.51
CA LEU A 48 0.06 -4.19 -7.19
C LEU A 48 0.53 -5.58 -6.74
N ARG A 49 -0.27 -6.63 -7.01
CA ARG A 49 0.13 -8.02 -6.68
C ARG A 49 1.30 -8.49 -7.53
N GLY A 50 1.37 -8.08 -8.79
CA GLY A 50 2.51 -8.32 -9.67
C GLY A 50 3.82 -7.73 -9.13
N ARG A 51 3.74 -6.62 -8.37
CA ARG A 51 4.89 -5.97 -7.70
C ARG A 51 4.71 -5.91 -6.18
N ARG A 52 4.32 -7.04 -5.58
CA ARG A 52 4.00 -7.15 -4.14
C ARG A 52 5.07 -6.58 -3.19
N PHE A 53 6.35 -6.75 -3.49
CA PHE A 53 7.44 -6.25 -2.64
C PHE A 53 7.50 -4.72 -2.65
N LEU A 54 7.25 -4.10 -3.79
CA LEU A 54 7.23 -2.65 -3.94
C LEU A 54 6.01 -2.07 -3.23
N ALA A 55 4.83 -2.66 -3.43
CA ALA A 55 3.60 -2.25 -2.75
C ALA A 55 3.73 -2.38 -1.23
N VAL A 56 4.15 -3.54 -0.72
CA VAL A 56 4.34 -3.75 0.72
C VAL A 56 5.44 -2.82 1.28
N GLY A 57 6.55 -2.61 0.55
CA GLY A 57 7.60 -1.69 0.99
C GLY A 57 7.13 -0.24 1.12
N PHE A 58 6.38 0.25 0.14
CA PHE A 58 5.77 1.57 0.18
C PHE A 58 4.78 1.72 1.34
N GLY A 59 3.85 0.78 1.49
CA GLY A 59 2.88 0.82 2.57
C GLY A 59 3.49 0.58 3.95
N ALA A 60 4.60 -0.18 4.04
CA ALA A 60 5.37 -0.33 5.27
C ALA A 60 6.00 1.01 5.68
N MET A 61 6.60 1.74 4.73
CA MET A 61 7.11 3.09 5.01
C MET A 61 6.00 4.03 5.46
N ALA A 62 4.83 4.02 4.80
CA ALA A 62 3.68 4.80 5.24
C ALA A 62 3.22 4.42 6.66
N ALA A 63 3.17 3.13 6.98
CA ALA A 63 2.83 2.64 8.32
C ALA A 63 3.85 3.11 9.37
N PHE A 64 5.16 3.05 9.07
CA PHE A 64 6.21 3.52 9.97
C PHE A 64 6.13 5.02 10.21
N VAL A 65 5.94 5.84 9.16
CA VAL A 65 5.80 7.29 9.27
C VAL A 65 4.57 7.66 10.12
N SER A 66 3.48 6.89 9.99
CA SER A 66 2.26 7.08 10.79
C SER A 66 2.46 6.86 12.30
N THR A 67 3.49 6.10 12.71
CA THR A 67 3.79 5.92 14.13
C THR A 67 4.34 7.19 14.80
N VAL A 68 4.87 8.12 14.02
CA VAL A 68 5.41 9.40 14.50
C VAL A 68 4.31 10.46 14.39
N PRO A 69 3.75 10.98 15.49
CA PRO A 69 2.58 11.87 15.45
C PRO A 69 2.77 13.12 14.60
N MET A 70 3.96 13.71 14.63
CA MET A 70 4.28 14.92 13.85
C MET A 70 4.33 14.64 12.35
N LEU A 71 4.82 13.46 11.94
CA LEU A 71 4.89 13.07 10.53
C LEU A 71 3.55 12.55 10.01
N ASN A 72 2.71 12.00 10.89
CA ASN A 72 1.41 11.46 10.52
C ASN A 72 0.50 12.50 9.85
N LEU A 73 0.63 13.78 10.23
CA LEU A 73 -0.07 14.90 9.56
C LEU A 73 0.24 14.99 8.05
N PHE A 74 1.43 14.56 7.64
CA PHE A 74 1.88 14.58 6.25
C PHE A 74 1.74 13.23 5.55
N VAL A 75 1.34 12.17 6.24
CA VAL A 75 1.24 10.82 5.66
C VAL A 75 0.27 10.80 4.49
N VAL A 76 -0.86 11.47 4.60
CA VAL A 76 -1.86 11.52 3.52
C VAL A 76 -1.29 12.23 2.27
N PRO A 77 -0.85 13.51 2.32
CA PRO A 77 -0.33 14.17 1.12
C PRO A 77 0.96 13.51 0.58
N ALA A 78 1.87 13.04 1.45
CA ALA A 78 3.07 12.34 1.01
C ALA A 78 2.77 10.96 0.42
N GLY A 79 1.78 10.25 0.97
CA GLY A 79 1.30 8.96 0.45
C GLY A 79 0.72 9.10 -0.94
N VAL A 80 -0.15 10.09 -1.18
CA VAL A 80 -0.71 10.36 -2.51
C VAL A 80 0.38 10.75 -3.51
N ALA A 81 1.33 11.61 -3.11
CA ALA A 81 2.47 11.98 -3.97
C ALA A 81 3.35 10.77 -4.32
N GLY A 82 3.69 9.95 -3.32
CA GLY A 82 4.50 8.75 -3.51
C GLY A 82 3.79 7.68 -4.36
N ALA A 83 2.48 7.50 -4.18
CA ALA A 83 1.68 6.60 -5.01
C ALA A 83 1.59 7.11 -6.45
N THR A 84 1.53 8.42 -6.66
CA THR A 84 1.55 9.01 -8.00
C THR A 84 2.90 8.82 -8.68
N LEU A 85 4.02 8.99 -7.97
CA LEU A 85 5.35 8.68 -8.48
C LEU A 85 5.48 7.20 -8.84
N MET A 86 5.03 6.31 -7.95
CA MET A 86 4.99 4.87 -8.20
C MET A 86 4.16 4.55 -9.46
N TRP A 87 3.01 5.19 -9.63
CA TRP A 87 2.21 5.06 -10.83
C TRP A 87 3.01 5.45 -12.08
N VAL A 88 3.62 6.64 -12.09
CA VAL A 88 4.34 7.18 -13.26
C VAL A 88 5.59 6.38 -13.61
N GLU A 89 6.37 5.95 -12.62
CA GLU A 89 7.67 5.29 -12.86
C GLU A 89 7.54 3.79 -13.10
N VAL A 90 6.55 3.13 -12.48
CA VAL A 90 6.50 1.67 -12.38
C VAL A 90 5.35 1.06 -13.18
N PHE A 91 4.19 1.72 -13.19
CA PHE A 91 2.95 1.14 -13.74
C PHE A 91 2.47 1.82 -15.02
N ARG A 92 2.80 3.08 -15.25
CA ARG A 92 2.57 3.78 -16.51
C ARG A 92 3.61 3.29 -17.52
N SER A 93 3.15 2.59 -18.54
CA SER A 93 4.03 2.12 -19.62
C SER A 93 4.57 3.33 -20.41
N PRO A 94 5.85 3.33 -20.86
CA PRO A 94 6.45 4.45 -21.60
C PRO A 94 5.77 4.82 -22.93
N ASP A 95 4.94 3.94 -23.49
CA ASP A 95 4.41 4.05 -24.86
C ASP A 95 3.07 4.82 -24.99
N ALA A 96 2.72 5.66 -24.00
CA ALA A 96 1.58 6.57 -24.11
C ALA A 96 2.03 8.01 -24.47
N ARG A 97 2.86 8.13 -25.51
CA ARG A 97 3.20 9.39 -26.18
C ARG A 97 2.86 9.31 -27.65
#